data_AF-A0A1X2GUH4-F1
#
_entry.id   AF-A0A1X2GUH4-F1
#
_cell.length_a   1.000
_cell.length_b   1.000
_cell.length_c   1.000
_cell.angle_alpha   90.00
_cell.angle_beta   90.00
_cell.angle_gamma   90.00
#
_symmetry.space_group_name_H-M   'P 1'
#
loop_
_entity.id
_entity.type
_entity.pdbx_description
1 polymer ?
#
loop_
_entity_poly.entity_id
_entity_poly.type
_entity_poly.pdbx_seq_one_letter_code
_entity_poly.pdbx_strand_id
1 'polypeptide(L)'
;MARRTMKGSTFDLAYYQTDQVIALFEPIVEQLVKDLPAHQSLDVTASTLSLLAGQLQQFQQDYMGILSRPGPTAPTRIPSKSFKITKPLTKRHPLFTILLATLRFRIKNNWPKWDFTILSKRNMELIHSIRSELIRRHQLQPPRITFDASVPSKDRKKLIPLIRKVEG
;
A
#
# COMPACT_ATOMS: atom_id res chain seq x y z
N MET A 1 -0.62 6.34 -21.99
CA MET A 1 -0.64 7.80 -21.68
C MET A 1 -0.23 7.99 -20.23
N ALA A 2 0.93 8.58 -19.96
CA ALA A 2 1.39 8.86 -18.59
C ALA A 2 0.69 10.11 -18.04
N ARG A 3 -0.05 9.97 -16.93
CA ARG A 3 -0.73 11.11 -16.27
C ARG A 3 0.27 11.83 -15.35
N ARG A 4 0.50 13.12 -15.61
CA ARG A 4 1.39 14.00 -14.82
C ARG A 4 0.79 14.30 -13.45
N THR A 5 1.58 14.16 -12.39
CA THR A 5 1.30 14.68 -11.04
C THR A 5 1.97 16.04 -10.84
N MET A 6 1.32 16.95 -10.10
CA MET A 6 1.87 18.27 -9.73
C MET A 6 2.98 18.13 -8.68
N LYS A 7 4.12 17.59 -9.12
CA LYS A 7 5.50 17.71 -8.59
C LYS A 7 6.38 16.75 -9.41
N GLY A 8 6.50 16.99 -10.71
CA GLY A 8 7.62 16.58 -11.58
C GLY A 8 7.94 15.09 -11.80
N SER A 9 7.65 14.17 -10.89
CA SER A 9 7.93 12.74 -11.08
C SER A 9 6.67 12.02 -11.49
N THR A 10 6.52 11.74 -12.79
CA THR A 10 5.64 10.66 -13.24
C THR A 10 6.09 9.39 -12.54
N PHE A 11 5.17 8.70 -11.86
CA PHE A 11 5.47 7.34 -11.40
C PHE A 11 5.80 6.52 -12.64
N ASP A 12 6.98 5.90 -12.64
CA ASP A 12 7.44 5.08 -13.75
C ASP A 12 7.37 3.61 -13.35
N LEU A 13 6.43 2.88 -13.94
CA LEU A 13 6.33 1.44 -13.73
C LEU A 13 7.54 0.69 -14.32
N ALA A 14 8.18 1.24 -15.37
CA ALA A 14 9.33 0.61 -16.01
C ALA A 14 10.52 0.52 -15.06
N TYR A 15 10.66 1.43 -14.10
CA TYR A 15 11.65 1.35 -13.03
C TYR A 15 11.61 0.00 -12.30
N TYR A 16 10.41 -0.50 -11.98
CA TYR A 16 10.20 -1.78 -11.29
C TYR A 16 10.49 -3.01 -12.18
N GLN A 17 10.65 -2.82 -13.48
CA GLN A 17 10.95 -3.89 -14.43
C GLN A 17 12.46 -3.98 -14.74
N THR A 18 13.28 -3.06 -14.22
CA THR A 18 14.73 -3.10 -14.42
C THR A 18 15.37 -4.21 -13.58
N ASP A 19 16.35 -4.91 -14.16
CA ASP A 19 17.05 -6.02 -13.49
C ASP A 19 17.70 -5.58 -12.16
N GLN A 20 18.21 -4.35 -12.11
CA GLN A 20 18.78 -3.76 -10.91
C GLN A 20 17.77 -3.68 -9.77
N VAL A 21 16.52 -3.27 -10.06
CA VAL A 21 15.48 -3.17 -9.05
C VAL A 21 14.95 -4.55 -8.67
N ILE A 22 14.76 -5.43 -9.65
CA ILE A 22 14.34 -6.83 -9.43
C ILE A 22 15.30 -7.54 -8.47
N ALA A 23 16.62 -7.39 -8.68
CA ALA A 23 17.64 -7.98 -7.83
C ALA A 23 17.52 -7.59 -6.35
N LEU A 24 16.95 -6.42 -6.02
CA LEU A 24 16.75 -5.97 -4.65
C LEU A 24 15.64 -6.73 -3.91
N PHE A 25 14.76 -7.45 -4.64
CA PHE A 25 13.71 -8.30 -4.06
C PHE A 25 14.17 -9.73 -3.80
N GLU A 26 15.24 -10.21 -4.43
CA GLU A 26 15.72 -11.58 -4.28
C GLU A 26 15.86 -12.03 -2.81
N PRO A 27 16.46 -11.24 -1.90
CA PRO A 27 16.68 -11.69 -0.51
C PRO A 27 15.39 -11.96 0.29
N ILE A 28 14.25 -11.43 -0.16
CA ILE A 28 12.98 -11.56 0.55
C ILE A 28 12.05 -12.63 -0.05
N VAL A 29 12.37 -13.20 -1.22
CA VAL A 29 11.50 -14.16 -1.91
C VAL A 29 11.24 -15.39 -1.04
N GLU A 30 12.30 -16.09 -0.64
CA GLU A 30 12.20 -17.30 0.18
C GLU A 30 11.52 -17.03 1.52
N GLN A 31 11.83 -15.88 2.10
CA GLN A 31 11.28 -15.42 3.37
C GLN A 31 9.77 -15.13 3.29
N LEU A 32 9.31 -14.55 2.18
CA LEU A 32 7.89 -14.32 1.94
C LEU A 32 7.17 -15.66 1.77
N VAL A 33 7.71 -16.57 0.95
CA VAL A 33 7.12 -17.89 0.70
C VAL A 33 6.94 -18.67 2.01
N LYS A 34 7.95 -18.66 2.89
CA LYS A 34 7.86 -19.30 4.22
C LYS A 34 6.78 -18.69 5.13
N ASP A 35 6.53 -17.40 5.01
CA ASP A 35 5.55 -16.67 5.83
C ASP A 35 4.12 -16.74 5.22
N LEU A 36 3.93 -17.39 4.07
CA LEU A 36 2.62 -17.62 3.43
C LEU A 36 2.00 -18.96 3.87
N PRO A 37 0.65 -19.05 3.95
CA PRO A 37 -0.02 -20.32 4.24
C PRO A 37 0.17 -21.32 3.08
N ALA A 38 0.46 -22.58 3.43
CA ALA A 38 0.88 -23.65 2.50
C ALA A 38 -0.16 -24.10 1.46
N HIS A 39 -1.40 -23.61 1.54
CA HIS A 39 -2.54 -24.16 0.79
C HIS A 39 -2.69 -23.65 -0.65
N GLN A 40 -1.81 -22.76 -1.13
CA GLN A 40 -1.90 -22.24 -2.49
C GLN A 40 -0.52 -21.95 -3.08
N SER A 41 -0.18 -22.63 -4.18
CA SER A 41 1.04 -22.35 -4.94
C SER A 41 0.89 -21.00 -5.64
N LEU A 42 1.53 -19.98 -5.07
CA LEU A 42 1.69 -18.69 -5.73
C LEU A 42 3.07 -18.66 -6.37
N ASP A 43 3.13 -18.27 -7.64
CA ASP A 43 4.40 -18.01 -8.32
C ASP A 43 5.03 -16.70 -7.79
N VAL A 44 5.80 -16.84 -6.71
CA VAL A 44 6.47 -15.74 -6.03
C VAL A 44 7.93 -15.71 -6.46
N THR A 45 8.27 -14.76 -7.32
CA THR A 45 9.64 -14.49 -7.78
C THR A 45 9.98 -13.02 -7.53
N ALA A 46 11.26 -12.67 -7.54
CA ALA A 46 11.68 -11.28 -7.38
C ALA A 46 11.03 -10.35 -8.44
N SER A 47 10.91 -10.84 -9.68
CA SER A 47 10.26 -10.12 -10.78
C SER A 47 8.76 -9.90 -10.53
N THR A 48 8.02 -10.94 -10.11
CA THR A 48 6.58 -10.79 -9.85
C THR A 48 6.32 -9.90 -8.64
N LEU A 49 7.17 -9.94 -7.61
CA LEU A 49 7.08 -9.06 -6.45
C LEU A 49 7.40 -7.60 -6.80
N SER A 50 8.43 -7.36 -7.61
CA SER A 50 8.79 -6.02 -8.06
C SER A 50 7.67 -5.39 -8.88
N LEU A 51 7.14 -6.13 -9.86
CA LEU A 51 6.01 -5.67 -10.66
C LEU A 51 4.78 -5.40 -9.80
N LEU A 52 4.45 -6.28 -8.84
CA LEU A 52 3.33 -6.10 -7.92
C LEU A 52 3.46 -4.83 -7.08
N ALA A 53 4.66 -4.58 -6.53
CA ALA A 53 4.94 -3.35 -5.78
C ALA A 53 4.71 -2.10 -6.64
N GLY A 54 5.20 -2.13 -7.89
CA GLY A 54 5.02 -1.03 -8.83
C GLY A 54 3.55 -0.80 -9.20
N GLN A 55 2.82 -1.87 -9.55
CA GLN A 55 1.39 -1.79 -9.88
C GLN A 55 0.55 -1.25 -8.71
N LEU A 56 0.85 -1.68 -7.48
CA LEU A 56 0.16 -1.19 -6.29
C LEU A 56 0.44 0.30 -6.02
N GLN A 57 1.66 0.76 -6.28
CA GLN A 57 1.98 2.19 -6.14
C GLN A 57 1.30 3.02 -7.24
N GLN A 58 1.32 2.55 -8.50
CA GLN A 58 0.62 3.17 -9.63
C GLN A 58 -0.88 3.30 -9.33
N PHE A 59 -1.52 2.19 -8.90
CA PHE A 59 -2.94 2.16 -8.54
C PHE A 59 -3.30 3.26 -7.53
N GLN A 60 -2.50 3.39 -6.47
CA GLN A 60 -2.73 4.42 -5.46
C GLN A 60 -2.60 5.83 -6.06
N GLN A 61 -1.67 6.05 -7.00
CA GLN A 61 -1.53 7.37 -7.65
C GLN A 61 -2.74 7.69 -8.52
N ASP A 62 -3.21 6.72 -9.30
CA ASP A 62 -4.29 6.93 -10.25
C ASP A 62 -5.65 7.09 -9.57
N TYR A 63 -5.94 6.27 -8.57
CA TYR A 63 -7.29 6.18 -7.99
C TYR A 63 -7.43 6.83 -6.61
N MET A 64 -6.31 7.11 -5.94
CA MET A 64 -6.33 7.72 -4.59
C MET A 64 -5.52 9.02 -4.53
N GLY A 65 -4.94 9.48 -5.64
CA GLY A 65 -4.20 10.74 -5.74
C GLY A 65 -5.04 11.99 -5.53
N ILE A 66 -4.41 13.16 -5.46
CA ILE A 66 -5.05 14.46 -5.18
C ILE A 66 -6.22 14.77 -6.14
N LEU A 67 -6.12 14.30 -7.38
CA LEU A 67 -7.13 14.50 -8.42
C LEU A 67 -8.31 13.52 -8.32
N SER A 68 -8.11 12.40 -7.64
CA SER A 68 -9.14 11.43 -7.34
C SER A 68 -9.70 11.84 -5.99
N ARG A 69 -10.99 12.18 -5.92
CA ARG A 69 -11.67 12.42 -4.64
C ARG A 69 -12.30 11.09 -4.22
N PRO A 70 -11.54 10.15 -3.64
CA PRO A 70 -12.14 8.88 -3.26
C PRO A 70 -13.18 9.15 -2.18
N GLY A 71 -14.29 8.41 -2.23
CA GLY A 71 -15.46 8.66 -1.39
C GLY A 71 -15.17 8.67 0.12
N PRO A 72 -16.15 9.05 0.93
CA PRO A 72 -15.99 9.14 2.39
C PRO A 72 -15.49 7.83 3.02
N THR A 73 -15.80 6.67 2.44
CA THR A 73 -15.43 5.33 2.91
C THR A 73 -14.07 4.82 2.42
N ALA A 74 -13.38 5.54 1.54
CA ALA A 74 -12.11 5.08 1.01
C ALA A 74 -10.98 5.18 2.04
N PRO A 75 -10.07 4.19 2.11
CA PRO A 75 -8.97 4.20 3.05
C PRO A 75 -7.97 5.32 2.72
N THR A 76 -7.19 5.72 3.72
CA THR A 76 -6.03 6.59 3.50
C THR A 76 -4.98 5.85 2.65
N ARG A 77 -4.17 6.57 1.86
CA ARG A 77 -3.12 5.95 1.03
C ARG A 77 -1.96 5.42 1.86
N ILE A 78 -1.26 4.40 1.38
CA ILE A 78 0.04 4.03 1.91
C ILE A 78 1.06 5.10 1.47
N PRO A 79 1.90 5.64 2.38
CA PRO A 79 2.91 6.63 2.00
C PRO A 79 3.86 6.11 0.92
N SER A 80 4.14 6.91 -0.11
CA SER A 80 5.05 6.51 -1.20
C SER A 80 6.46 6.19 -0.71
N LYS A 81 6.89 6.77 0.43
CA LYS A 81 8.16 6.41 1.08
C LYS A 81 8.27 4.93 1.46
N SER A 82 7.15 4.25 1.72
CA SER A 82 7.13 2.83 2.07
C SER A 82 7.47 1.91 0.89
N PHE A 83 7.41 2.45 -0.34
CA PHE A 83 7.77 1.77 -1.58
C PHE A 83 9.17 2.12 -2.10
N LYS A 84 9.90 3.01 -1.41
CA LYS A 84 11.22 3.43 -1.85
C LYS A 84 12.22 2.27 -1.72
N ILE A 85 12.90 1.94 -2.80
CA ILE A 85 13.88 0.85 -2.85
C ILE A 85 15.24 1.47 -3.14
N THR A 86 16.16 1.38 -2.19
CA THR A 86 17.53 1.93 -2.32
C THR A 86 18.60 0.91 -1.95
N LYS A 87 18.20 -0.17 -1.30
CA LYS A 87 19.06 -1.24 -0.79
C LYS A 87 18.28 -2.56 -0.92
N PRO A 88 18.97 -3.70 -0.90
CA PRO A 88 18.31 -5.00 -0.89
C PRO A 88 17.29 -5.07 0.25
N LEU A 89 16.11 -5.62 -0.05
CA LEU A 89 15.01 -5.66 0.90
C LEU A 89 15.28 -6.64 2.04
N THR A 90 14.68 -6.38 3.20
CA THR A 90 14.76 -7.24 4.39
C THR A 90 13.37 -7.37 5.02
N LYS A 91 13.16 -8.35 5.92
CA LYS A 91 11.89 -8.49 6.68
C LYS A 91 11.45 -7.23 7.42
N ARG A 92 12.40 -6.37 7.80
CA ARG A 92 12.13 -5.12 8.53
C ARG A 92 11.67 -3.99 7.60
N HIS A 93 11.87 -4.13 6.29
CA HIS A 93 11.46 -3.10 5.33
C HIS A 93 9.93 -3.03 5.21
N PRO A 94 9.31 -1.84 5.16
CA PRO A 94 7.86 -1.70 5.00
C PRO A 94 7.32 -2.44 3.76
N LEU A 95 8.10 -2.45 2.67
CA LEU A 95 7.72 -3.14 1.44
C LEU A 95 7.57 -4.66 1.61
N PHE A 96 8.36 -5.29 2.49
CA PHE A 96 8.16 -6.70 2.84
C PHE A 96 6.76 -6.92 3.43
N THR A 97 6.38 -6.09 4.39
CA THR A 97 5.05 -6.14 5.02
C THR A 97 3.93 -5.89 4.01
N ILE A 98 4.12 -4.91 3.11
CA ILE A 98 3.16 -4.61 2.04
C ILE A 98 2.93 -5.84 1.16
N LEU A 99 3.99 -6.47 0.67
CA LEU A 99 3.91 -7.64 -0.20
C LEU A 99 3.30 -8.84 0.53
N LEU A 100 3.73 -9.10 1.77
CA LEU A 100 3.20 -10.19 2.57
C LEU A 100 1.69 -10.03 2.84
N ALA A 101 1.26 -8.84 3.26
CA ALA A 101 -0.14 -8.53 3.47
C ALA A 101 -0.96 -8.67 2.18
N THR A 102 -0.39 -8.22 1.05
CA THR A 102 -1.01 -8.34 -0.27
C THR A 102 -1.23 -9.79 -0.66
N LEU A 103 -0.19 -10.62 -0.59
CA LEU A 103 -0.25 -12.04 -0.93
C LEU A 103 -1.20 -12.81 0.01
N ARG A 104 -1.15 -12.54 1.31
CA ARG A 104 -2.10 -13.13 2.28
C ARG A 104 -3.54 -12.73 1.99
N PHE A 105 -3.78 -11.46 1.63
CA PHE A 105 -5.10 -10.99 1.24
C PHE A 105 -5.60 -11.71 -0.02
N ARG A 106 -4.72 -11.95 -1.00
CA ARG A 106 -5.04 -12.73 -2.21
C ARG A 106 -5.54 -14.13 -1.85
N ILE A 107 -4.77 -14.85 -1.04
CA ILE A 107 -5.07 -16.22 -0.64
C ILE A 107 -6.37 -16.26 0.16
N LYS A 108 -6.49 -15.43 1.20
CA LYS A 108 -7.68 -15.37 2.07
C LYS A 108 -8.96 -15.13 1.28
N ASN A 109 -8.90 -14.31 0.23
CA ASN A 109 -10.07 -13.94 -0.55
C ASN A 109 -10.22 -14.77 -1.83
N ASN A 110 -9.38 -15.77 -2.11
CA ASN A 110 -9.36 -16.49 -3.39
C ASN A 110 -9.39 -15.55 -4.60
N TRP A 111 -8.48 -14.57 -4.62
CA TRP A 111 -8.44 -13.58 -5.70
C TRP A 111 -7.58 -14.10 -6.86
N PRO A 112 -8.18 -14.54 -7.99
CA PRO A 112 -7.45 -15.29 -9.01
C PRO A 112 -6.38 -14.46 -9.71
N LYS A 113 -6.68 -13.19 -10.04
CA LYS A 113 -5.78 -12.28 -10.73
C LYS A 113 -5.89 -10.87 -10.17
N TRP A 114 -4.76 -10.19 -10.05
CA TRP A 114 -4.73 -8.76 -9.72
C TRP A 114 -5.43 -7.93 -10.79
N ASP A 115 -6.32 -7.04 -10.36
CA ASP A 115 -6.93 -6.04 -11.22
C ASP A 115 -6.85 -4.66 -10.56
N PHE A 116 -5.80 -3.94 -10.94
CA PHE A 116 -5.54 -2.56 -10.53
C PHE A 116 -5.98 -1.55 -11.60
N THR A 117 -6.68 -2.00 -12.64
CA THR A 117 -7.13 -1.11 -13.72
C THR A 117 -8.39 -0.34 -13.37
N ILE A 118 -9.09 -0.72 -12.28
CA ILE A 118 -10.32 -0.07 -11.81
C ILE A 118 -10.27 0.19 -10.31
N LEU A 119 -10.98 1.22 -9.84
CA LEU A 119 -11.24 1.40 -8.40
C LEU A 119 -12.38 0.48 -7.98
N SER A 120 -12.05 -0.60 -7.28
CA SER A 120 -13.02 -1.57 -6.75
C SER A 120 -13.05 -1.56 -5.21
N LYS A 121 -14.16 -2.02 -4.62
CA LYS A 121 -14.26 -2.23 -3.16
C LYS A 121 -13.14 -3.14 -2.64
N ARG A 122 -12.84 -4.20 -3.39
CA ARG A 122 -11.78 -5.16 -3.06
C ARG A 122 -10.39 -4.52 -3.07
N ASN A 123 -10.12 -3.61 -4.01
CA ASN A 123 -8.87 -2.83 -4.04
C ASN A 123 -8.76 -1.92 -2.80
N MET A 124 -9.86 -1.29 -2.37
CA MET A 124 -9.88 -0.49 -1.16
C MET A 124 -9.66 -1.35 0.11
N GLU A 125 -10.32 -2.50 0.20
CA GLU A 125 -10.14 -3.44 1.32
C GLU A 125 -8.70 -3.97 1.40
N LEU A 126 -8.06 -4.22 0.26
CA LEU A 126 -6.63 -4.57 0.20
C LEU A 126 -5.76 -3.46 0.78
N ILE A 127 -5.94 -2.21 0.34
CA ILE A 127 -5.15 -1.06 0.85
C ILE A 127 -5.36 -0.89 2.36
N HIS A 128 -6.60 -1.01 2.84
CA HIS A 128 -6.89 -0.96 4.26
C HIS A 128 -6.18 -2.10 5.02
N SER A 129 -6.25 -3.34 4.54
CA SER A 129 -5.58 -4.49 5.15
C SER A 129 -4.06 -4.30 5.25
N ILE A 130 -3.44 -3.74 4.20
CA ILE A 130 -2.00 -3.45 4.20
C ILE A 130 -1.65 -2.38 5.24
N ARG A 131 -2.44 -1.31 5.32
CA ARG A 131 -2.23 -0.24 6.30
C ARG A 131 -2.34 -0.72 7.73
N SER A 132 -3.38 -1.48 8.05
CA SER A 132 -3.58 -2.06 9.37
C SER A 132 -2.37 -2.91 9.79
N GLU A 133 -1.80 -3.68 8.86
CA GLU A 133 -0.60 -4.47 9.13
C GLU A 133 0.66 -3.62 9.31
N LEU A 134 0.84 -2.55 8.52
CA LEU A 134 1.94 -1.61 8.69
C LEU A 134 1.89 -0.87 10.04
N ILE A 135 0.69 -0.50 10.50
CA ILE A 135 0.48 0.12 11.82
C ILE A 135 0.77 -0.88 12.92
N ARG A 136 0.25 -2.11 12.81
CA ARG A 136 0.49 -3.20 13.76
C ARG A 136 1.98 -3.52 13.94
N ARG A 137 2.78 -3.35 12.88
CA ARG A 137 4.24 -3.55 12.91
C ARG A 137 5.05 -2.28 13.22
N HIS A 138 4.39 -1.18 13.57
CA HIS A 138 5.02 0.13 13.82
C HIS A 138 5.82 0.70 12.64
N GLN A 139 5.52 0.26 11.42
CA GLN A 139 6.13 0.75 10.17
C GLN A 139 5.35 1.92 9.56
N LEU A 140 4.14 2.16 10.06
CA LEU A 140 3.34 3.33 9.79
C LEU A 140 2.81 3.89 11.11
N GLN A 141 3.04 5.17 11.35
CA GLN A 141 2.47 5.86 12.51
C GLN A 141 1.28 6.70 12.03
N PRO A 142 0.07 6.45 12.55
CA PRO A 142 -1.05 7.34 12.28
C PRO A 142 -0.80 8.71 12.93
N PRO A 143 -1.35 9.79 12.37
CA PRO A 143 -1.24 11.11 12.97
C PRO A 143 -1.92 11.13 14.34
N ARG A 144 -1.27 11.74 15.34
CA ARG A 144 -1.92 12.02 16.63
C ARG A 144 -2.67 13.33 16.51
N ILE A 145 -4.00 13.28 16.58
CA ILE A 145 -4.84 14.46 16.47
C ILE A 145 -5.47 14.74 17.83
N THR A 146 -5.31 15.96 18.32
CA THR A 146 -5.94 16.44 19.55
C THR A 146 -6.66 17.75 19.24
N PHE A 147 -7.74 18.00 19.98
CA PHE A 147 -8.44 19.29 19.89
C PHE A 147 -7.95 20.19 21.00
N ASP A 148 -7.61 21.42 20.64
CA ASP A 148 -7.39 22.46 21.63
C ASP A 148 -8.69 22.76 22.41
N ALA A 149 -8.54 23.26 23.64
CA ALA A 149 -9.66 23.61 24.49
C ALA A 149 -10.58 24.66 23.84
N SER A 150 -10.01 25.56 23.03
CA SER A 150 -10.73 26.62 22.30
C SER A 150 -11.67 26.11 21.21
N VAL A 151 -11.54 24.86 20.74
CA VAL A 151 -12.38 24.33 19.66
C VAL A 151 -13.78 24.02 20.18
N PRO A 152 -14.86 24.60 19.61
CA PRO A 152 -16.22 24.32 20.06
C PRO A 152 -16.60 22.84 19.94
N SER A 153 -17.35 22.32 20.92
CA SER A 153 -17.77 20.91 20.95
C SER A 153 -18.59 20.47 19.73
N LYS A 154 -19.33 21.41 19.10
CA LYS A 154 -20.08 21.16 17.86
C LYS A 154 -19.14 20.80 16.70
N ASP A 155 -18.02 21.49 16.58
CA ASP A 155 -17.06 21.26 15.50
C ASP A 155 -16.19 20.05 15.78
N ARG A 156 -15.82 19.80 17.05
CA ARG A 156 -15.19 18.53 17.47
C ARG A 156 -16.01 17.32 17.02
N LYS A 157 -17.33 17.32 17.27
CA LYS A 157 -18.23 16.23 16.85
C LYS A 157 -18.25 16.01 15.33
N LYS A 158 -18.16 17.08 14.54
CA LYS A 158 -18.09 16.99 13.06
C LYS A 158 -16.75 16.46 12.56
N LEU A 159 -15.66 16.72 13.27
CA LEU A 159 -14.30 16.35 12.88
C LEU A 159 -13.90 14.93 13.32
N ILE A 160 -14.46 14.39 14.40
CA ILE A 160 -14.18 13.04 14.90
C ILE A 160 -14.29 11.95 13.81
N PRO A 161 -15.35 11.90 12.97
CA PRO A 161 -15.43 10.91 11.89
C PRO A 161 -14.28 11.01 10.87
N LEU A 162 -13.81 12.23 10.58
CA LEU A 162 -12.69 12.47 9.67
C LEU A 162 -11.36 12.04 10.28
N ILE A 163 -11.19 12.23 11.60
CA ILE A 163 -10.02 11.82 12.36
C ILE A 163 -9.93 10.29 12.40
N ARG A 164 -11.03 9.61 12.73
CA ARG A 164 -11.09 8.13 12.72
C ARG A 164 -10.73 7.55 11.35
N LYS A 165 -11.06 8.25 10.25
CA LYS A 165 -10.71 7.82 8.88
C LYS A 165 -9.19 7.82 8.61
N VAL A 166 -8.44 8.72 9.22
CA VAL A 166 -6.96 8.76 9.07
C VAL A 166 -6.25 7.87 10.09
N GLU A 167 -7.02 7.04 10.82
CA GLU A 167 -6.55 6.13 11.87
C GLU A 167 -5.89 6.87 13.04
N GLY A 168 -6.24 8.16 13.21
CA GLY A 168 -5.79 9.04 14.30
C GLY A 168 -6.87 9.32 15.34
#